data_AF-A0A1V9EFW8-F1
#
_entry.id   AF-A0A1V9EFW8-F1
#
_cell.length_a   1.000
_cell.length_b   1.000
_cell.length_c   1.000
_cell.angle_alpha   90.00
_cell.angle_beta   90.00
_cell.angle_gamma   90.00
#
_symmetry.space_group_name_H-M   'P 1'
#
loop_
_entity.id
_entity.type
_entity.pdbx_description
1 polymer ?
#
loop_
_entity_poly.entity_id
_entity_poly.type
_entity_poly.pdbx_seq_one_letter_code
_entity_poly.pdbx_strand_id
1 'polypeptide(L)'
;MELNTENREHIIWQYEQINFGFLGGLKIEGLERMRVTLKVEYKQQAVRHNLDLYNNESLDKLVRRCAERFTLGTAYISGAFATLINLLEAYRLEQLKLLPKKKNRHGNLLKQK
;
A
#
# COMPACT_ATOMS: atom_id res chain seq x y z
N MET A 1 -4.85 -6.18 -14.36
CA MET A 1 -3.74 -6.74 -13.55
C MET A 1 -4.14 -6.61 -12.10
N GLU A 2 -4.01 -7.67 -11.29
CA GLU A 2 -4.54 -7.74 -9.91
C GLU A 2 -3.42 -7.84 -8.87
N LEU A 3 -3.69 -7.42 -7.63
CA LEU A 3 -2.80 -7.60 -6.48
C LEU A 3 -2.75 -9.08 -6.08
N ASN A 4 -1.57 -9.68 -6.01
CA ASN A 4 -1.42 -10.98 -5.35
C ASN A 4 -1.27 -10.76 -3.84
N THR A 5 -2.25 -11.29 -3.11
CA THR A 5 -2.41 -11.14 -1.66
C THR A 5 -2.42 -12.48 -0.93
N GLU A 6 -1.96 -13.56 -1.58
CA GLU A 6 -1.88 -14.91 -1.00
C GLU A 6 -1.05 -14.93 0.28
N ASN A 7 0.06 -14.17 0.29
CA ASN A 7 0.84 -13.90 1.48
C ASN A 7 0.55 -12.49 2.02
N ARG A 8 -0.14 -12.40 3.15
CA ARG A 8 -0.49 -11.13 3.80
C ARG A 8 0.71 -10.31 4.25
N GLU A 9 1.83 -10.97 4.56
CA GLU A 9 3.08 -10.31 4.97
C GLU A 9 3.94 -9.89 3.76
N HIS A 10 3.59 -10.37 2.57
CA HIS A 10 4.28 -10.05 1.33
C HIS A 10 3.30 -9.98 0.15
N ILE A 11 2.64 -8.83 0.04
CA ILE A 11 1.76 -8.54 -1.10
C ILE A 11 2.64 -8.16 -2.29
N ILE A 12 2.29 -8.64 -3.48
CA ILE A 12 3.02 -8.32 -4.71
C ILE A 12 2.09 -7.87 -5.82
N TRP A 13 2.60 -6.99 -6.67
CA TRP A 13 1.90 -6.51 -7.85
C TRP A 13 2.88 -6.16 -8.96
N GLN A 14 2.49 -6.41 -10.19
CA GLN A 14 3.29 -6.10 -11.36
C GLN A 14 2.57 -5.09 -12.24
N TYR A 15 3.27 -4.02 -12.60
CA TYR A 15 2.87 -3.05 -13.61
C TYR A 15 3.81 -3.20 -14.80
N GLU A 16 3.34 -3.86 -15.86
CA GLU A 16 4.16 -4.20 -17.02
C GLU A 16 5.48 -4.88 -16.62
N GLN A 17 6.62 -4.18 -16.63
CA GLN A 17 7.94 -4.71 -16.26
C GLN A 17 8.40 -4.32 -14.85
N ILE A 18 7.61 -3.51 -14.12
CA ILE A 18 7.92 -3.06 -12.76
C ILE A 18 7.21 -3.97 -11.75
N ASN A 19 7.97 -4.54 -10.83
CA ASN A 19 7.42 -5.31 -9.71
C ASN A 19 7.42 -4.46 -8.44
N PHE A 20 6.30 -4.50 -7.72
CA PHE A 20 6.08 -3.87 -6.43
C PHE A 20 5.88 -4.98 -5.39
N GLY A 21 6.68 -4.95 -4.33
CA GLY A 21 6.56 -5.85 -3.17
C GLY A 21 6.37 -5.06 -1.88
N PHE A 22 5.36 -5.42 -1.11
CA PHE A 22 5.03 -4.81 0.18
C PHE A 22 5.52 -5.72 1.29
N LEU A 23 6.56 -5.31 1.99
CA LEU A 23 7.21 -6.09 3.03
C LEU A 23 6.59 -5.78 4.39
N GLY A 24 6.12 -6.80 5.11
CA GLY A 24 5.43 -6.65 6.40
C GLY A 24 3.95 -6.32 6.27
N GLY A 25 3.36 -6.61 5.10
CA GLY A 25 1.94 -6.47 4.82
C GLY A 25 1.42 -5.04 4.72
N LEU A 26 0.09 -4.94 4.70
CA LEU A 26 -0.65 -3.69 4.58
C LEU A 26 -1.66 -3.56 5.72
N LYS A 27 -1.65 -2.42 6.41
CA LYS A 27 -2.62 -2.16 7.47
C LYS A 27 -4.01 -1.90 6.87
N ILE A 28 -4.97 -2.77 7.20
CA ILE A 28 -6.35 -2.66 6.69
C ILE A 28 -7.12 -1.51 7.37
N GLU A 29 -7.06 -1.42 8.70
CA GLU A 29 -7.67 -0.32 9.46
C GLU A 29 -6.92 1.01 9.30
N GLY A 30 -7.59 2.14 9.61
CA GLY A 30 -6.98 3.47 9.58
C GLY A 30 -6.75 3.99 8.16
N LEU A 31 -7.84 4.20 7.42
CA LEU A 31 -7.84 4.61 6.01
C LEU A 31 -7.26 6.01 5.76
N GLU A 32 -7.00 6.79 6.80
CA GLU A 32 -6.38 8.13 6.69
C GLU A 32 -4.90 8.10 6.29
N ARG A 33 -4.24 6.93 6.38
CA ARG A 33 -2.82 6.75 6.08
C ARG A 33 -2.56 5.43 5.38
N MET A 34 -1.48 5.35 4.62
CA MET A 34 -1.04 4.13 3.95
C MET A 34 0.47 3.97 4.09
N ARG A 35 0.91 3.65 5.31
CA ARG A 35 2.33 3.35 5.60
C ARG A 35 2.70 1.96 5.12
N VAL A 36 3.76 1.87 4.32
CA VAL A 36 4.26 0.63 3.74
C VAL A 36 5.78 0.60 3.75
N THR A 37 6.34 -0.61 3.74
CA THR A 37 7.74 -0.84 3.34
C THR A 37 7.71 -1.42 1.93
N LEU A 38 8.06 -0.59 0.95
CA LEU A 38 7.95 -0.94 -0.46
C LEU A 38 9.31 -1.34 -1.03
N LYS A 39 9.31 -2.39 -1.86
CA LYS A 39 10.39 -2.78 -2.77
C LYS A 39 9.87 -2.61 -4.20
N VAL A 40 10.49 -1.73 -4.97
CA VAL A 40 10.17 -1.54 -6.40
C VAL A 40 11.33 -2.08 -7.22
N GLU A 41 11.05 -2.92 -8.20
CA GLU A 41 12.07 -3.61 -9.00
C GLU A 41 11.81 -3.44 -10.49
N TYR A 42 12.89 -3.19 -11.22
CA TYR A 42 12.89 -3.17 -12.68
C TYR A 42 14.21 -3.77 -13.17
N LYS A 43 14.14 -4.80 -14.02
CA LYS A 43 15.30 -5.61 -14.44
C LYS A 43 16.09 -6.10 -13.21
N GLN A 44 17.39 -5.80 -13.14
CA GLN A 44 18.28 -6.19 -12.04
C GLN A 44 18.43 -5.10 -10.96
N GLN A 45 17.60 -4.05 -11.00
CA GLN A 45 17.67 -2.92 -10.08
C GLN A 45 16.48 -2.91 -9.12
N ALA A 46 16.72 -2.45 -7.90
CA ALA A 46 15.70 -2.31 -6.88
C ALA A 46 15.84 -1.01 -6.10
N VAL A 47 14.71 -0.40 -5.75
CA VAL A 47 14.59 0.72 -4.81
C VAL A 47 13.73 0.24 -3.64
N ARG A 48 14.19 0.48 -2.40
CA ARG A 48 13.45 0.14 -1.18
C ARG A 48 13.19 1.40 -0.37
N HIS A 49 11.98 1.56 0.12
CA HIS A 49 11.63 2.71 0.94
C HIS A 49 10.48 2.42 1.90
N ASN A 50 10.56 2.97 3.11
CA ASN A 50 9.44 3.04 4.04
C ASN A 50 8.82 4.44 3.92
N LEU A 51 7.53 4.51 3.61
CA LEU A 51 6.81 5.77 3.42
C LEU A 51 5.32 5.62 3.69
N ASP A 52 4.65 6.76 3.82
CA ASP A 52 3.19 6.86 3.71
C ASP A 52 2.84 7.22 2.26
N LEU A 53 2.11 6.35 1.55
CA LEU A 53 1.75 6.57 0.14
C LEU A 53 0.79 7.75 -0.05
N TYR A 54 0.15 8.26 1.00
CA TYR A 54 -0.65 9.49 0.95
C TYR A 54 0.14 10.76 1.23
N ASN A 55 1.43 10.64 1.56
CA ASN A 55 2.32 11.79 1.67
C ASN A 55 2.90 12.14 0.29
N ASN A 56 2.31 13.13 -0.39
CA ASN A 56 2.72 13.53 -1.75
C ASN A 56 4.22 13.84 -1.86
N GLU A 57 4.81 14.54 -0.88
CA GLU A 57 6.23 14.89 -0.93
C GLU A 57 7.14 13.66 -0.90
N SER A 58 6.85 12.70 -0.02
CA SER A 58 7.61 11.45 0.10
C SER A 58 7.40 10.55 -1.11
N LEU A 59 6.16 10.51 -1.63
CA LEU A 59 5.82 9.78 -2.84
C LEU A 59 6.56 10.34 -4.06
N ASP A 60 6.56 11.66 -4.26
CA ASP A 60 7.26 12.33 -5.36
C ASP A 60 8.77 12.08 -5.33
N LYS A 61 9.38 12.13 -4.14
CA LYS A 61 10.79 11.78 -3.94
C LYS A 61 11.07 10.33 -4.34
N LEU A 62 10.18 9.40 -3.97
CA LEU A 62 10.32 7.99 -4.36
C LEU A 62 10.14 7.79 -5.86
N VAL A 63 9.14 8.43 -6.47
CA VAL A 63 8.87 8.39 -7.92
C VAL A 63 10.10 8.86 -8.71
N ARG A 64 10.67 10.02 -8.34
CA ARG A 64 11.90 10.54 -8.98
C ARG A 64 13.08 9.59 -8.81
N ARG A 65 13.30 9.05 -7.60
CA ARG A 65 14.35 8.07 -7.34
C ARG A 65 14.21 6.81 -8.20
N CYS A 66 12.99 6.29 -8.35
CA CYS A 66 12.71 5.14 -9.22
C CYS A 66 12.95 5.50 -10.69
N ALA A 67 12.46 6.65 -11.17
CA ALA A 67 12.65 7.10 -12.54
C ALA A 67 14.13 7.23 -12.91
N GLU A 68 14.91 7.90 -12.06
CA GLU A 68 16.36 8.05 -12.22
C GLU A 68 17.07 6.69 -12.18
N ARG A 69 16.81 5.88 -11.14
CA ARG A 69 17.49 4.59 -10.96
C ARG A 69 17.23 3.63 -12.11
N PHE A 70 15.99 3.55 -12.57
CA PHE A 70 15.54 2.63 -13.62
C PHE A 70 15.72 3.20 -15.03
N THR A 71 16.09 4.48 -15.14
CA THR A 71 16.18 5.19 -16.43
C THR A 71 14.85 5.14 -17.20
N LEU A 72 13.76 5.38 -16.47
CA LEU A 72 12.39 5.40 -16.99
C LEU A 72 11.81 6.82 -16.84
N GLY A 73 10.83 7.16 -17.68
CA GLY A 73 10.18 8.46 -17.60
C GLY A 73 9.40 8.64 -16.30
N THR A 74 9.52 9.81 -15.66
CA THR A 74 8.81 10.13 -14.41
C THR A 74 7.30 9.97 -14.53
N ALA A 75 6.72 10.33 -15.68
CA ALA A 75 5.28 10.17 -15.95
C ALA A 75 4.85 8.69 -15.92
N TYR A 76 5.67 7.78 -16.47
CA TYR A 76 5.41 6.34 -16.46
C TYR A 76 5.42 5.77 -15.03
N ILE A 77 6.44 6.14 -14.23
CA ILE A 77 6.53 5.72 -12.83
C ILE A 77 5.37 6.30 -12.02
N SER A 78 5.04 7.57 -12.20
CA SER A 78 3.91 8.23 -11.53
C SER A 78 2.59 7.51 -11.83
N GLY A 79 2.33 7.15 -13.09
CA GLY A 79 1.15 6.37 -13.48
C GLY A 79 1.09 4.98 -12.82
N ALA A 80 2.24 4.30 -12.70
CA ALA A 80 2.31 3.02 -11.99
C ALA A 80 1.95 3.17 -10.50
N PHE A 81 2.47 4.19 -9.81
CA PHE A 81 2.15 4.46 -8.41
C PHE A 81 0.68 4.88 -8.21
N ALA A 82 0.13 5.70 -9.10
CA ALA A 82 -1.30 6.08 -9.04
C ALA A 82 -2.21 4.85 -9.17
N THR A 83 -1.91 3.97 -10.13
CA THR A 83 -2.64 2.70 -10.31
C THR A 83 -2.51 1.81 -9.06
N LEU A 84 -1.30 1.69 -8.51
CA LEU A 84 -1.04 0.92 -7.30
C LEU A 84 -1.85 1.40 -6.10
N ILE A 85 -1.90 2.71 -5.86
CA ILE A 85 -2.65 3.30 -4.74
C ILE A 85 -4.13 2.95 -4.85
N ASN A 86 -4.73 3.11 -6.03
CA ASN A 86 -6.14 2.75 -6.26
C ASN A 86 -6.41 1.27 -5.97
N LEU A 87 -5.51 0.37 -6.39
CA LEU A 87 -5.63 -1.06 -6.12
C LEU A 87 -5.56 -1.37 -4.63
N LEU A 88 -4.62 -0.75 -3.91
CA LEU A 88 -4.49 -0.93 -2.46
C LEU A 88 -5.70 -0.38 -1.70
N GLU A 89 -6.27 0.73 -2.14
CA GLU A 89 -7.49 1.30 -1.58
C GLU A 89 -8.69 0.37 -1.74
N ALA A 90 -8.92 -0.12 -2.96
CA ALA A 90 -9.96 -1.10 -3.24
C ALA A 90 -9.79 -2.35 -2.35
N TYR A 91 -8.57 -2.88 -2.29
CA TYR A 91 -8.25 -4.02 -1.45
C TYR A 91 -8.52 -3.74 0.04
N ARG A 92 -8.08 -2.59 0.59
CA ARG A 92 -8.33 -2.23 1.99
C ARG A 92 -9.82 -2.12 2.30
N LEU A 93 -10.60 -1.51 1.40
CA LEU A 93 -12.05 -1.39 1.55
C LEU A 93 -12.75 -2.75 1.53
N GLU A 94 -12.30 -3.67 0.68
CA GLU A 94 -12.81 -5.05 0.64
C GLU A 94 -12.47 -5.81 1.93
N GLN A 95 -11.21 -5.77 2.37
CA GLN A 95 -10.79 -6.43 3.60
C GLN A 95 -11.50 -5.86 4.84
N LEU A 96 -11.78 -4.56 4.86
CA LEU A 96 -12.51 -3.91 5.96
C LEU A 96 -13.94 -4.43 6.09
N LYS A 97 -14.62 -4.77 4.98
CA LYS A 97 -15.97 -5.38 5.00
C LYS A 97 -15.98 -6.77 5.63
N LEU A 98 -14.86 -7.49 5.53
CA LEU A 98 -14.69 -8.84 6.09
C LEU A 98 -14.31 -8.82 7.58
N LEU A 99 -13.86 -7.68 8.09
CA LEU A 99 -13.52 -7.56 9.51
C LEU A 99 -14.80 -7.66 10.35
N PRO A 100 -14.79 -8.47 11.44
CA PRO A 100 -15.93 -8.54 12.33
C PRO A 100 -16.19 -7.16 12.92
N LYS A 101 -17.42 -6.66 12.79
CA LYS A 101 -17.84 -5.41 13.44
C LYS A 101 -17.58 -5.56 14.94
N LYS A 102 -16.61 -4.81 15.47
CA LYS A 102 -16.38 -4.76 16.92
C LYS A 102 -17.70 -4.41 17.60
N LYS A 103 -18.29 -5.35 18.36
CA LYS A 103 -19.40 -5.06 19.28
C LYS A 103 -18.90 -3.98 20.24
N ASN A 104 -19.47 -2.78 20.14
CA ASN A 104 -19.24 -1.71 21.11
C ASN A 104 -19.59 -2.23 22.52
N ARG A 105 -18.59 -2.58 23.34
CA ARG A 105 -18.78 -2.89 24.77
C ARG A 105 -18.84 -1.61 25.59
N HIS A 106 -19.72 -0.68 25.22
CA HIS A 106 -20.06 0.49 26.03
C HIS A 106 -21.56 0.45 26.34
N GLY A 107 -21.93 -0.50 27.19
CA GLY A 107 -23.30 -0.67 27.65
C GLY A 107 -23.35 -1.73 28.75
N ASN A 108 -22.81 -1.41 29.92
CA ASN A 108 -23.27 -1.92 31.24
C ASN A 108 -22.31 -1.46 32.36
N LEU A 109 -22.29 -0.16 32.63
CA LEU A 109 -22.11 0.35 33.98
C LEU A 109 -23.29 1.28 34.22
N LEU A 110 -24.33 0.78 34.88
CA LEU A 110 -25.37 1.52 35.64
C LEU A 110 -26.55 0.57 35.92
N LYS A 111 -26.33 -0.47 36.72
CA LYS A 111 -27.37 -1.07 37.60
C LYS A 111 -26.69 -1.75 38.79
N GLN A 112 -26.13 -0.93 39.69
CA GLN A 112 -26.02 -1.27 41.10
C GLN A 112 -26.29 0.01 41.88
N LYS A 113 -27.54 0.16 42.32
CA LYS A 113 -27.97 0.66 43.63
C LYS A 113 -29.49 0.59 43.69
#